data_AF-A0A7C5YFZ7-F1
#
_entry.id   AF-A0A7C5YFZ7-F1
#
_cell.length_a   1.000
_cell.length_b   1.000
_cell.length_c   1.000
_cell.angle_alpha   90.00
_cell.angle_beta   90.00
_cell.angle_gamma   90.00
#
_symmetry.space_group_name_H-M   'P 1'
#
loop_
_entity.id
_entity.type
_entity.pdbx_description
1 polymer ?
#
loop_
_entity_poly.entity_id
_entity_poly.type
_entity_poly.pdbx_seq_one_letter_code
_entity_poly.pdbx_strand_id
1 'polypeptide(L)'
;MVSLWIAVLALVIGILIGLYVTMPITPFLIKFANYIGLAVLAGLDAIIGGARAGLQGNFDKGIFLSGFFVNMLMAVFLAYVGNRIIGVDLTLAIVVVFGLRIFNNLAVIRRIALDRFLQWYTQRRLASSKISHHSTTQQTQPTQTSDTAFSD
;
A
#
# COMPACT_ATOMS: atom_id res chain seq x y z
N MET A 1 -7.86 14.94 6.23
CA MET A 1 -6.49 15.48 6.04
C MET A 1 -5.74 15.64 7.37
N VAL A 2 -6.32 16.24 8.41
CA VAL A 2 -5.65 16.47 9.71
C VAL A 2 -5.06 15.19 10.35
N SER A 3 -5.75 14.06 10.23
CA SER A 3 -5.29 12.77 10.77
C SER A 3 -4.01 12.22 10.13
N LEU A 4 -3.75 12.53 8.85
CA LEU A 4 -2.53 12.08 8.16
C LEU A 4 -1.31 12.86 8.63
N TRP A 5 -1.47 14.18 8.82
CA TRP A 5 -0.43 15.04 9.34
C TRP A 5 0.00 14.64 10.75
N ILE A 6 -0.93 14.19 11.60
CA ILE A 6 -0.61 13.67 12.94
C ILE A 6 0.27 12.42 12.86
N ALA A 7 -0.02 11.47 11.95
CA ALA A 7 0.78 10.26 11.80
C ALA A 7 2.19 10.56 11.26
N VAL A 8 2.29 11.45 10.27
CA VAL A 8 3.58 11.90 9.73
C VAL A 8 4.38 12.64 10.81
N LEU A 9 3.73 13.52 11.58
CA LEU A 9 4.39 14.25 12.65
C LEU A 9 4.86 13.32 13.77
N ALA A 10 4.06 12.33 14.18
CA ALA A 10 4.45 11.32 15.15
C ALA A 10 5.66 10.48 14.68
N LEU A 11 5.71 10.13 13.39
CA LEU A 11 6.85 9.44 12.79
C LEU A 11 8.11 10.31 12.82
N VAL A 12 7.99 11.56 12.36
CA VAL A 12 9.11 12.51 12.33
C VAL A 12 9.63 12.78 13.73
N ILE A 13 8.75 13.01 14.70
CA ILE A 13 9.13 13.18 16.11
C ILE A 13 9.83 11.92 16.63
N GLY A 14 9.31 10.73 16.37
CA GLY A 14 9.95 9.48 16.78
C GLY A 14 11.36 9.30 16.20
N ILE A 15 11.55 9.62 14.91
CA ILE A 15 12.87 9.58 14.25
C ILE A 15 13.81 10.62 14.88
N LEU A 16 13.35 11.86 15.05
CA LEU A 16 14.16 12.94 15.62
C LEU A 16 14.58 12.64 17.06
N ILE A 17 13.67 12.12 17.88
CA ILE A 17 14.00 11.65 19.24
C ILE A 17 15.04 10.54 19.17
N GLY A 18 14.85 9.55 18.30
CA GLY A 18 15.81 8.45 18.13
C GLY A 18 17.21 8.91 17.69
N LEU A 19 17.30 9.90 16.80
CA LEU A 19 18.57 10.49 16.35
C LEU A 19 19.22 11.39 17.42
N TYR A 20 18.41 12.13 18.18
CA TYR A 20 18.91 13.04 19.21
C TYR A 20 19.37 12.30 20.47
N VAL A 21 18.79 11.14 20.77
CA VAL A 21 19.20 10.26 21.85
C VAL A 21 20.51 9.56 21.45
N THR A 22 21.63 10.28 21.56
CA THR A 22 22.98 9.71 21.51
C THR A 22 23.27 9.03 22.85
N MET A 23 22.68 7.86 23.08
CA MET A 23 23.11 7.04 24.23
C MET A 23 24.44 6.35 23.88
N PRO A 24 25.41 6.31 24.81
CA PRO A 24 26.59 5.47 24.64
C PRO A 24 26.14 4.02 24.45
N ILE A 25 26.75 3.32 23.49
CA ILE A 25 26.45 1.93 23.17
C ILE A 25 26.84 1.08 24.38
N THR A 26 25.90 0.90 25.30
CA THR A 26 26.09 0.05 26.47
C THR A 26 25.84 -1.41 26.08
N PRO A 27 26.51 -2.38 26.73
CA PRO A 27 26.30 -3.81 26.48
C PRO A 27 24.84 -4.26 26.63
N PHE A 28 24.06 -3.52 27.42
CA PHE A 28 22.62 -3.71 27.58
C PHE A 28 21.87 -3.40 26.28
N LEU A 29 22.14 -2.25 25.65
CA LEU A 29 21.43 -1.81 24.45
C LEU A 29 21.61 -2.78 23.27
N ILE A 30 22.81 -3.34 23.10
CA ILE A 30 23.12 -4.33 22.06
C ILE A 30 22.25 -5.58 22.20
N LYS A 31 21.92 -6.00 23.43
CA LYS A 31 21.05 -7.16 23.68
C LYS A 31 19.60 -6.87 23.30
N PHE A 32 19.13 -5.64 23.47
CA PHE A 32 17.76 -5.25 23.14
C PHE A 32 17.56 -4.82 21.69
N ALA A 33 18.65 -4.48 20.98
CA ALA A 33 18.62 -4.04 19.59
C ALA A 33 17.87 -5.02 18.67
N ASN A 34 18.09 -6.33 18.82
CA ASN A 34 17.39 -7.34 18.01
C ASN A 34 15.88 -7.35 18.29
N TYR A 35 15.47 -7.28 19.56
CA TYR A 35 14.04 -7.26 19.92
C TYR A 35 13.35 -5.99 19.42
N ILE A 36 14.01 -4.83 19.54
CA ILE A 36 13.49 -3.57 19.02
C ILE A 36 13.38 -3.63 17.50
N GLY A 37 14.39 -4.16 16.80
CA GLY A 37 14.36 -4.36 15.35
C GLY A 37 13.18 -5.22 14.89
N LEU A 38 12.90 -6.31 15.60
CA LEU A 38 11.74 -7.18 15.32
C LEU A 38 10.40 -6.48 15.59
N ALA A 39 10.31 -5.69 16.67
CA ALA A 39 9.13 -4.85 16.93
C ALA A 39 8.91 -3.85 15.78
N VAL A 40 9.95 -3.12 15.38
CA VAL A 40 9.88 -2.16 14.28
C VAL A 40 9.46 -2.84 12.98
N LEU A 41 10.02 -4.03 12.67
CA LEU A 41 9.65 -4.81 11.49
C LEU A 41 8.16 -5.21 11.50
N ALA A 42 7.66 -5.68 12.64
CA ALA A 42 6.25 -6.03 12.81
C ALA A 42 5.32 -4.80 12.71
N GLY A 43 5.76 -3.66 13.23
CA GLY A 43 5.08 -2.37 13.07
C GLY A 43 4.99 -1.91 11.63
N LEU A 44 6.10 -2.04 10.89
CA LEU A 44 6.16 -1.69 9.47
C LEU A 44 5.18 -2.54 8.66
N ASP A 45 5.08 -3.85 8.94
CA ASP A 45 4.08 -4.71 8.30
C ASP A 45 2.65 -4.21 8.56
N ALA A 46 2.33 -3.82 9.80
CA ALA A 46 1.01 -3.28 10.13
C ALA A 46 0.73 -1.96 9.39
N ILE A 47 1.72 -1.07 9.24
CA ILE A 47 1.60 0.18 8.46
C ILE A 47 1.27 -0.14 6.99
N ILE A 48 1.99 -1.09 6.38
CA ILE A 48 1.75 -1.49 4.98
C ILE A 48 0.38 -2.17 4.85
N GLY A 49 -0.01 -3.01 5.80
CA GLY A 49 -1.34 -3.62 5.88
C GLY A 49 -2.46 -2.58 6.01
N GLY A 50 -2.24 -1.53 6.80
CA GLY A 50 -3.13 -0.38 6.92
C GLY A 50 -3.25 0.41 5.62
N ALA A 51 -2.14 0.67 4.93
CA ALA A 51 -2.14 1.30 3.60
C ALA A 51 -2.94 0.47 2.58
N ARG A 52 -2.75 -0.85 2.56
CA ARG A 52 -3.55 -1.78 1.74
C ARG A 52 -5.04 -1.66 2.05
N ALA A 53 -5.42 -1.70 3.33
CA ALA A 53 -6.82 -1.57 3.74
C ALA A 53 -7.42 -0.21 3.32
N GLY A 54 -6.65 0.87 3.42
CA GLY A 54 -7.03 2.20 2.94
C GLY A 54 -7.29 2.24 1.43
N LEU A 55 -6.42 1.61 0.63
CA LEU A 55 -6.60 1.51 -0.83
C LEU A 55 -7.81 0.66 -1.24
N GLN A 56 -8.25 -0.27 -0.38
CA GLN A 56 -9.43 -1.09 -0.57
C GLN A 56 -10.71 -0.45 -0.03
N GLY A 57 -10.63 0.67 0.69
CA GLY A 57 -11.78 1.32 1.34
C GLY A 57 -12.24 0.64 2.64
N ASN A 58 -11.50 -0.36 3.13
CA ASN A 58 -11.85 -1.17 4.31
C ASN A 58 -10.97 -0.83 5.53
N PHE A 59 -10.53 0.43 5.64
CA PHE A 59 -9.65 0.84 6.73
C PHE A 59 -10.43 1.08 8.03
N ASP A 60 -10.21 0.21 9.00
CA ASP A 60 -10.68 0.36 10.37
C ASP A 60 -9.51 0.72 11.30
N LYS A 61 -9.65 1.83 12.03
CA LYS A 61 -8.62 2.33 12.95
C LYS A 61 -8.37 1.38 14.12
N GLY A 62 -9.41 0.75 14.67
CA GLY A 62 -9.31 -0.17 15.80
C GLY A 62 -8.58 -1.45 15.40
N ILE A 63 -8.90 -2.00 14.23
CA ILE A 63 -8.22 -3.20 13.69
C ILE A 63 -6.76 -2.88 13.36
N PHE A 64 -6.47 -1.72 12.77
CA PHE A 64 -5.11 -1.29 12.52
C PHE A 64 -4.30 -1.14 13.81
N LEU A 65 -4.84 -0.42 14.80
CA LEU A 65 -4.11 -0.08 16.02
C LEU A 65 -3.87 -1.31 16.90
N SER A 66 -4.89 -2.17 17.05
CA SER A 66 -4.74 -3.46 17.73
C SER A 66 -3.72 -4.34 17.01
N GLY A 67 -3.80 -4.44 15.68
CA GLY A 67 -2.83 -5.18 14.87
C GLY A 67 -1.40 -4.65 15.01
N PHE A 68 -1.21 -3.33 15.05
CA PHE A 68 0.10 -2.70 15.20
C PHE A 68 0.76 -3.10 16.53
N PHE A 69 0.09 -2.86 17.66
CA PHE A 69 0.65 -3.15 18.98
C PHE A 69 0.75 -4.65 19.27
N VAL A 70 -0.29 -5.43 18.93
CA VAL A 70 -0.28 -6.88 19.18
C VAL A 70 0.78 -7.58 18.34
N ASN A 71 0.98 -7.20 17.07
CA ASN A 71 2.03 -7.81 16.25
C ASN A 71 3.44 -7.45 16.74
N MET A 72 3.67 -6.19 17.16
CA MET A 72 4.93 -5.79 17.78
C MET A 72 5.24 -6.60 19.03
N LEU A 73 4.27 -6.68 19.93
CA LEU A 73 4.41 -7.42 21.18
C LEU A 73 4.62 -8.91 20.90
N MET A 74 3.87 -9.48 19.95
CA MET A 74 4.01 -10.87 19.53
C MET A 74 5.39 -11.16 18.94
N ALA A 75 5.95 -10.25 18.13
CA ALA A 75 7.29 -10.42 17.55
C ALA A 75 8.37 -10.46 18.64
N VAL A 76 8.31 -9.53 19.59
CA VAL A 76 9.25 -9.47 20.73
C VAL A 76 9.06 -10.68 21.64
N PHE A 77 7.80 -11.05 21.90
CA PHE A 77 7.45 -12.20 22.73
C PHE A 77 7.97 -13.50 22.14
N LEU A 78 7.74 -13.75 20.85
CA LEU A 78 8.26 -14.93 20.15
C LEU A 78 9.78 -14.97 20.15
N ALA A 79 10.45 -13.84 19.91
CA ALA A 79 11.90 -13.76 19.96
C ALA A 79 12.44 -14.08 21.36
N TYR A 80 11.75 -13.58 22.39
CA TYR A 80 12.10 -13.83 23.79
C TYR A 80 11.91 -15.31 24.15
N VAL A 81 10.77 -15.89 23.76
CA VAL A 81 10.46 -17.31 23.98
C VAL A 81 11.49 -18.19 23.27
N GLY A 82 11.83 -17.89 22.01
CA GLY A 82 12.84 -18.65 21.26
C GLY A 82 14.18 -18.65 21.95
N ASN A 83 14.69 -17.46 22.23
CA ASN A 83 16.02 -17.29 22.82
C ASN A 83 16.09 -17.86 24.24
N ARG A 84 15.06 -17.60 25.07
CA ARG A 84 15.13 -17.88 26.52
C ARG A 84 14.56 -19.24 26.93
N ILE A 85 13.50 -19.71 26.28
CA ILE A 85 12.76 -20.92 26.69
C ILE A 85 13.17 -22.12 25.83
N ILE A 86 13.28 -21.92 24.52
CA ILE A 86 13.59 -22.99 23.56
C ILE A 86 15.11 -23.13 23.36
N GLY A 87 15.86 -22.06 23.56
CA GLY A 87 17.30 -22.01 23.30
C GLY A 87 17.66 -21.96 21.81
N VAL A 88 16.71 -21.56 20.95
CA VAL A 88 16.87 -21.47 19.50
C VAL A 88 16.62 -20.03 19.04
N ASP A 89 17.46 -19.55 18.12
CA ASP A 89 17.29 -18.22 17.54
C ASP A 89 16.10 -18.19 16.56
N LEU A 90 14.95 -17.74 17.05
CA LEU A 90 13.73 -17.53 16.25
C LEU A 90 13.77 -16.24 15.41
N THR A 91 14.83 -15.43 15.50
CA THR A 91 14.91 -14.15 14.78
C THR A 91 14.68 -14.34 13.29
N LEU A 92 15.32 -15.32 12.66
CA LEU A 92 15.13 -15.59 11.23
C LEU A 92 13.70 -16.03 10.90
N ALA A 93 13.10 -16.89 11.70
CA ALA A 93 11.71 -17.31 11.49
C ALA A 93 10.74 -16.12 11.56
N ILE A 94 10.95 -15.23 12.54
CA ILE A 94 10.15 -14.03 12.72
C ILE A 94 10.34 -13.08 11.54
N VAL A 95 11.59 -12.82 11.14
CA VAL A 95 11.91 -11.97 9.97
C VAL A 95 11.27 -12.54 8.70
N VAL A 96 11.31 -13.84 8.50
CA VAL A 96 10.68 -14.49 7.33
C VAL A 96 9.17 -14.33 7.37
N VAL A 97 8.51 -14.63 8.49
CA VAL A 97 7.04 -14.52 8.59
C VAL A 97 6.57 -13.08 8.36
N PHE A 98 7.19 -12.09 9.01
CA PHE A 98 6.85 -10.69 8.77
C PHE A 98 7.25 -10.23 7.37
N GLY A 99 8.39 -10.69 6.84
CA GLY A 99 8.80 -10.41 5.47
C GLY A 99 7.78 -10.91 4.45
N LEU A 100 7.31 -12.15 4.59
CA LEU A 100 6.26 -12.71 3.74
C LEU A 100 4.95 -11.92 3.83
N ARG A 101 4.56 -11.48 5.04
CA ARG A 101 3.39 -10.62 5.23
C ARG A 101 3.55 -9.28 4.51
N ILE A 102 4.71 -8.65 4.62
CA ILE A 102 5.05 -7.40 3.93
C ILE A 102 4.95 -7.58 2.41
N PHE A 103 5.60 -8.60 1.86
CA PHE A 103 5.57 -8.88 0.43
C PHE A 103 4.15 -9.16 -0.08
N ASN A 104 3.36 -9.91 0.71
CA ASN A 104 1.97 -10.16 0.37
C ASN A 104 1.14 -8.85 0.36
N ASN A 105 1.31 -8.00 1.37
CA ASN A 105 0.65 -6.70 1.43
C ASN A 105 1.04 -5.82 0.22
N LEU A 106 2.33 -5.79 -0.13
CA LEU A 106 2.83 -5.07 -1.31
C LEU A 106 2.31 -5.64 -2.63
N ALA A 107 2.21 -6.97 -2.77
CA ALA A 107 1.68 -7.61 -3.97
C ALA A 107 0.23 -7.19 -4.23
N VAL A 108 -0.59 -7.11 -3.17
CA VAL A 108 -1.98 -6.62 -3.26
C VAL A 108 -2.01 -5.13 -3.63
N ILE A 109 -1.20 -4.30 -2.99
CA ILE A 109 -1.10 -2.86 -3.32
C ILE A 109 -0.72 -2.67 -4.80
N ARG A 110 0.29 -3.40 -5.27
CA ARG A 110 0.73 -3.39 -6.68
C ARG A 110 -0.42 -3.74 -7.62
N ARG A 111 -1.18 -4.80 -7.30
CA ARG A 111 -2.34 -5.20 -8.12
C ARG A 111 -3.38 -4.09 -8.20
N ILE A 112 -3.75 -3.50 -7.06
CA ILE A 112 -4.72 -2.39 -7.02
C ILE A 112 -4.23 -1.20 -7.84
N ALA A 113 -2.94 -0.86 -7.75
CA ALA A 113 -2.35 0.22 -8.51
C ALA A 113 -2.41 -0.04 -10.03
N LEU A 114 -2.08 -1.26 -10.45
CA LEU A 114 -2.16 -1.68 -11.85
C LEU A 114 -3.60 -1.68 -12.38
N ASP A 115 -4.55 -2.23 -11.63
CA ASP A 115 -5.96 -2.27 -12.03
C ASP A 115 -6.53 -0.86 -12.24
N ARG A 116 -6.21 0.07 -11.32
CA ARG A 116 -6.59 1.49 -11.45
C ARG A 116 -5.94 2.16 -12.66
N PHE A 117 -4.67 1.85 -12.92
CA PHE A 117 -3.94 2.39 -14.08
C PHE A 117 -4.54 1.90 -15.41
N LEU A 118 -4.83 0.60 -15.51
CA LEU A 118 -5.43 0.01 -16.71
C LEU A 118 -6.82 0.56 -16.98
N GLN A 119 -7.66 0.72 -15.94
CA GLN A 119 -8.98 1.34 -16.09
C GLN A 119 -8.88 2.77 -16.64
N TRP A 120 -7.95 3.58 -16.12
CA TRP A 120 -7.70 4.92 -16.62
C TRP A 120 -7.30 4.93 -18.11
N TYR A 121 -6.55 3.92 -18.55
CA TYR A 121 -6.15 3.79 -19.95
C TYR A 121 -7.33 3.38 -20.87
N THR A 122 -8.14 2.40 -20.48
CA THR A 122 -9.26 1.91 -21.30
C THR A 122 -10.39 2.95 -21.42
N GLN A 123 -10.68 3.71 -20.36
CA GLN A 123 -11.71 4.76 -20.42
C GLN A 123 -11.39 5.86 -21.44
N ARG A 124 -10.11 6.20 -21.63
CA ARG A 124 -9.69 7.19 -22.63
C ARG A 124 -9.93 6.72 -24.07
N ARG A 125 -9.85 5.42 -24.35
CA ARG A 125 -10.06 4.87 -25.71
C ARG A 125 -11.54 4.75 -26.08
N LEU A 126 -12.39 4.44 -25.11
CA LEU A 126 -13.85 4.34 -25.30
C LEU A 126 -14.53 5.71 -25.47
N ALA A 127 -13.96 6.77 -24.89
CA ALA A 127 -14.41 8.14 -25.14
C ALA A 127 -14.17 8.56 -26.60
N SER A 128 -13.05 8.15 -27.20
CA SER A 128 -12.73 8.43 -28.60
C SER A 128 -13.60 7.65 -29.59
N SER A 129 -14.00 6.41 -29.29
CA SER A 129 -14.88 5.63 -30.18
C SER A 129 -16.33 6.11 -30.19
N LYS A 130 -16.85 6.65 -29.07
CA LYS A 130 -18.18 7.30 -29.05
C LYS A 130 -18.23 8.55 -29.94
N ILE A 131 -17.14 9.30 -30.00
CA ILE A 131 -17.04 10.52 -30.84
C ILE A 131 -16.99 10.14 -32.33
N SER A 132 -16.26 9.09 -32.71
CA SER A 132 -16.19 8.65 -34.11
C SER A 132 -17.49 8.03 -34.64
N HIS A 133 -18.27 7.33 -33.81
CA HIS A 133 -19.57 6.78 -34.23
C HIS A 133 -20.67 7.86 -34.35
N HIS A 134 -20.64 8.93 -33.56
CA HIS A 134 -21.64 10.01 -33.67
C HIS A 134 -21.48 10.85 -34.95
N SER A 135 -20.26 10.96 -35.47
CA SER A 135 -19.98 11.68 -36.73
C SER A 135 -20.36 10.90 -37.99
N THR A 136 -20.40 9.56 -37.94
CA THR A 136 -20.66 8.72 -39.13
C THR A 136 -22.16 8.63 -39.46
N THR A 137 -23.05 8.75 -38.47
CA THR A 137 -24.52 8.72 -38.66
C THR A 137 -25.14 10.00 -39.20
N GLN A 138 -24.40 11.12 -39.28
CA GLN A 138 -24.91 12.38 -39.84
C GLN A 138 -24.41 12.69 -41.26
N GLN A 139 -23.55 11.86 -41.86
CA GLN A 139 -22.92 12.12 -43.17
C GLN A 139 -23.31 11.17 -44.30
N THR A 140 -24.24 10.24 -44.08
CA THR A 140 -24.81 9.40 -45.16
C THR A 140 -26.28 9.76 -45.39
N GLN A 141 -26.50 10.95 -45.94
CA GLN A 141 -27.74 11.29 -46.65
C GLN A 141 -27.36 11.37 -48.14
N PRO A 142 -28.00 10.59 -49.04
CA PRO A 142 -27.61 10.58 -50.43
C PRO A 142 -27.86 11.96 -51.05
N THR A 143 -26.78 12.59 -51.51
CA THR A 143 -26.79 13.77 -52.36
C THR A 143 -27.65 13.48 -53.58
N GLN A 144 -28.85 14.06 -53.64
CA GLN A 144 -29.62 14.13 -54.89
C GLN A 144 -28.85 15.05 -55.83
N THR A 145 -28.11 14.44 -56.75
CA THR A 145 -27.50 15.12 -57.89
C THR A 145 -28.62 15.67 -58.76
N SER A 146 -28.64 16.99 -58.81
CA SER A 146 -29.34 17.80 -59.81
C SER A 146 -28.88 17.42 -61.21
N ASP A 147 -29.69 16.66 -61.93
CA ASP A 147 -29.61 16.57 -63.38
C ASP A 147 -30.56 17.61 -63.99
N THR A 148 -29.95 18.65 -64.52
CA THR A 148 -30.54 19.58 -65.47
C THR A 148 -30.85 18.87 -66.78
N ALA A 149 -32.02 19.17 -67.35
CA ALA A 149 -32.33 19.17 -68.78
C ALA A 149 -32.35 17.81 -69.51
N PHE A 150 -33.56 17.34 -69.83
CA PHE A 150 -33.89 16.86 -71.19
C PHE A 150 -35.41 16.74 -71.39
N SER A 151 -35.92 17.59 -72.29
CA SER A 151 -36.98 17.33 -73.29
C SER A 151 -38.47 17.29 -72.92
N ASP A 152 -39.19 17.99 -73.82
CA ASP A 152 -40.62 18.04 -74.17
C ASP A 152 -41.60 18.88 -73.32
#